data_AF-A0A2V5VDY1-F1
#
_entry.id   AF-A0A2V5VDY1-F1
#
_cell.length_a   1.000
_cell.length_b   1.000
_cell.length_c   1.000
_cell.angle_alpha   90.00
_cell.angle_beta   90.00
_cell.angle_gamma   90.00
#
_symmetry.space_group_name_H-M   'P 1'
#
loop_
_entity.id
_entity.type
_entity.pdbx_description
1 polymer ?
#
loop_
_entity_poly.entity_id
_entity_poly.type
_entity_poly.pdbx_seq_one_letter_code
_entity_poly.pdbx_strand_id
1 'polypeptide(L)'
;RDSCRKKTADREAVVLPMNTKSFSVILVLLALLQHPSRLQAQSSGAQITTNSSDETWGIRQSTACRGKILWVDGDGTVVLYDGVRTNAIQAQGTLGAVDDIVFALGSGSTPGSVIAVWRRGTDSAWVSMDGTPSVSVAATNPIDPDQSLNAEGVAVGDGCVFMVLQAAAGNQTVKHVFRVDPATGIATNLTGNAVVPGMEGRLSTSGCQAAWPFLDNTNQVFQLHFYDGAALRVIDTNILGNPHLSKGRIVYAKKMDGVSQIFLYDSISPNPGPSQLTTDTVGTKSFPRTDGQHLAWLFTGDGSTNPEIILYDGLSLTSAETVLPAQVPLWSSFPRPPLSAATTAASRGWRTVTLPGLARARTAEWIARFSNLPEPRPKTTRNLRRRCSSSSG
;
A
#
# COMPACT_ATOMS: atom_id res chain seq x y z
N ARG A 1 -39.04 -4.75 97.71
CA ARG A 1 -39.97 -5.19 96.65
C ARG A 1 -39.58 -4.43 95.39
N ASP A 2 -38.88 -4.93 94.39
CA ASP A 2 -38.34 -6.26 94.13
C ASP A 2 -36.96 -6.13 93.48
N SER A 3 -36.17 -7.17 93.70
CA SER A 3 -34.75 -7.32 93.38
C SER A 3 -34.54 -7.67 91.90
N CYS A 4 -33.61 -6.99 91.21
CA CYS A 4 -32.96 -7.57 90.04
C CYS A 4 -31.45 -7.35 90.10
N ARG A 5 -30.72 -8.46 90.22
CA ARG A 5 -29.31 -8.57 90.63
C ARG A 5 -28.43 -8.71 89.37
N LYS A 6 -27.42 -7.84 89.24
CA LYS A 6 -26.34 -7.94 88.23
C LYS A 6 -25.58 -9.27 88.37
N LYS A 7 -25.33 -9.96 87.24
CA LYS A 7 -24.31 -11.01 87.09
C LYS A 7 -23.30 -10.58 86.04
N THR A 8 -22.06 -10.43 86.47
CA THR A 8 -20.84 -10.32 85.66
C THR A 8 -20.54 -11.67 85.02
N ALA A 9 -20.21 -11.70 83.73
CA ALA A 9 -19.77 -12.88 83.01
C ALA A 9 -18.26 -12.82 82.80
N ASP A 10 -17.57 -13.84 83.31
CA ASP A 10 -16.16 -14.11 83.09
C ASP A 10 -15.91 -14.44 81.61
N ARG A 11 -14.86 -13.84 81.03
CA ARG A 11 -14.35 -14.17 79.70
C ARG A 11 -13.16 -15.12 79.87
N GLU A 12 -13.36 -16.39 79.53
CA GLU A 12 -12.27 -17.34 79.29
C GLU A 12 -11.51 -16.95 78.03
N ALA A 13 -10.20 -16.79 78.16
CA ALA A 13 -9.29 -16.58 77.04
C ALA A 13 -8.95 -17.94 76.41
N VAL A 14 -9.46 -18.19 75.20
CA VAL A 14 -9.08 -19.34 74.37
C VAL A 14 -7.73 -19.02 73.73
N VAL A 15 -6.66 -19.65 74.24
CA VAL A 15 -5.33 -19.64 73.63
C VAL A 15 -5.28 -20.77 72.60
N LEU A 16 -5.29 -20.41 71.31
CA LEU A 16 -5.09 -21.37 70.23
C LEU A 16 -3.58 -21.63 70.02
N PRO A 17 -3.14 -22.89 69.93
CA PRO A 17 -1.75 -23.23 69.68
C PRO A 17 -1.37 -22.88 68.22
N MET A 18 -0.43 -21.94 68.05
CA MET A 18 0.15 -21.63 66.75
C MET A 18 1.06 -22.78 66.28
N ASN A 19 0.62 -23.46 65.23
CA ASN A 19 1.40 -24.44 64.51
C ASN A 19 2.42 -23.73 63.60
N THR A 20 3.71 -24.01 63.80
CA THR A 20 4.87 -23.38 63.13
C THR A 20 4.93 -23.60 61.62
N LYS A 21 4.08 -24.47 61.05
CA LYS A 21 3.97 -24.66 59.59
C LYS A 21 3.23 -23.52 58.86
N SER A 22 2.51 -22.65 59.58
CA SER A 22 1.78 -21.53 58.96
C SER A 22 2.65 -20.30 58.65
N PHE A 23 3.86 -20.19 59.22
CA PHE A 23 4.74 -19.03 58.97
C PHE A 23 5.42 -19.06 57.59
N SER A 24 5.73 -20.25 57.04
CA SER A 24 6.36 -20.35 55.71
C SER A 24 5.41 -20.00 54.56
N VAL A 25 4.10 -20.23 54.72
CA VAL A 25 3.11 -19.90 53.67
C VAL A 25 2.88 -18.38 53.60
N ILE A 26 2.89 -17.69 54.75
CA ILE A 26 2.70 -16.24 54.80
C ILE A 26 3.92 -15.50 54.24
N LEU A 27 5.14 -16.01 54.43
CA LEU A 27 6.34 -15.39 53.87
C LEU A 27 6.43 -15.52 52.33
N VAL A 28 5.97 -16.64 51.77
CA VAL A 28 5.88 -16.83 50.30
C VAL A 28 4.77 -15.95 49.71
N LEU A 29 3.64 -15.78 50.42
CA LEU A 29 2.57 -14.87 49.97
C LEU A 29 3.00 -13.39 50.02
N LEU A 30 3.79 -12.98 51.02
CA LEU A 30 4.32 -11.61 51.10
C LEU A 30 5.41 -11.34 50.05
N ALA A 31 6.23 -12.33 49.69
CA ALA A 31 7.21 -12.20 48.62
C ALA A 31 6.55 -12.05 47.23
N LEU A 32 5.39 -12.69 47.01
CA LEU A 32 4.60 -12.56 45.78
C LEU A 32 3.86 -11.21 45.70
N LEU A 33 3.62 -10.52 46.82
CA LEU A 33 3.01 -9.19 46.86
C LEU A 33 4.02 -8.03 46.71
N GLN A 34 5.32 -8.32 46.67
CA GLN A 34 6.38 -7.31 46.46
C GLN A 34 6.85 -7.19 45.01
N HIS A 35 6.09 -7.69 44.03
CA HIS A 35 6.31 -7.34 42.63
C HIS A 35 5.38 -6.17 42.32
N PRO A 36 5.79 -4.89 42.54
CA PRO A 36 5.09 -3.80 41.94
C PRO A 36 5.12 -4.10 40.44
N SER A 37 3.96 -4.46 39.89
CA SER A 37 3.72 -4.49 38.47
C SER A 37 3.94 -3.06 38.00
N ARG A 38 5.20 -2.69 37.78
CA ARG A 38 5.59 -1.55 36.98
C ARG A 38 5.11 -1.91 35.58
N LEU A 39 3.82 -1.67 35.35
CA LEU A 39 3.29 -1.30 34.06
C LEU A 39 3.99 0.00 33.70
N GLN A 40 5.27 -0.08 33.35
CA GLN A 40 5.91 0.96 32.59
C GLN A 40 5.02 1.10 31.37
N ALA A 41 4.40 2.27 31.22
CA ALA A 41 3.74 2.65 30.00
C ALA A 41 4.76 2.44 28.89
N GLN A 42 4.64 1.30 28.22
CA GLN A 42 5.51 0.93 27.12
C GLN A 42 5.30 2.04 26.11
N SER A 43 6.33 2.84 25.87
CA SER A 43 6.23 3.95 24.94
C SER A 43 5.72 3.35 23.63
N SER A 44 4.57 3.83 23.16
CA SER A 44 3.91 3.29 21.98
C SER A 44 4.68 3.53 20.67
N GLY A 45 5.88 4.12 20.77
CA GLY A 45 6.84 4.27 19.70
C GLY A 45 8.18 3.68 20.10
N ALA A 46 8.78 2.93 19.17
CA ALA A 46 10.18 2.54 19.20
C ALA A 46 10.92 3.36 18.15
N GLN A 47 12.05 3.96 18.53
CA GLN A 47 12.97 4.55 17.57
C GLN A 47 13.75 3.41 16.89
N ILE A 48 13.65 3.31 15.57
CA ILE A 48 14.29 2.23 14.77
C ILE A 48 15.55 2.69 14.03
N THR A 49 15.72 4.00 13.87
CA THR A 49 16.90 4.64 13.26
C THR A 49 17.74 5.32 14.34
N THR A 50 19.05 5.40 14.15
CA THR A 50 19.94 6.12 15.07
C THR A 50 19.90 7.63 14.85
N ASN A 51 19.36 8.10 13.72
CA ASN A 51 19.43 9.49 13.26
C ASN A 51 20.87 10.02 13.22
N SER A 52 21.85 9.12 13.05
CA SER A 52 23.26 9.50 12.92
C SER A 52 23.63 9.86 11.49
N SER A 53 22.76 9.57 10.53
CA SER A 53 22.91 9.92 9.12
C SER A 53 21.54 10.14 8.48
N ASP A 54 21.48 10.70 7.27
CA ASP A 54 20.21 10.97 6.59
C ASP A 54 19.58 9.67 6.08
N GLU A 55 18.40 9.31 6.58
CA GLU A 55 17.66 8.17 6.08
C GLU A 55 16.65 8.56 4.99
N THR A 56 16.62 7.78 3.90
CA THR A 56 15.71 8.01 2.77
C THR A 56 14.77 6.83 2.55
N TRP A 57 13.61 7.12 1.97
CA TRP A 57 12.47 6.22 1.87
C TRP A 57 11.89 6.27 0.45
N GLY A 58 11.29 5.17 0.00
CA GLY A 58 10.52 5.15 -1.24
C GLY A 58 9.31 6.08 -1.16
N ILE A 59 9.06 6.85 -2.22
CA ILE A 59 7.97 7.85 -2.24
C ILE A 59 6.70 7.35 -2.95
N ARG A 60 6.79 6.23 -3.69
CA ARG A 60 5.67 5.72 -4.49
C ARG A 60 5.00 4.49 -3.92
N GLN A 61 5.75 3.64 -3.24
CA GLN A 61 5.28 2.35 -2.73
C GLN A 61 5.44 2.30 -1.21
N SER A 62 4.75 1.35 -0.57
CA SER A 62 4.92 1.15 0.87
C SER A 62 6.33 0.67 1.17
N THR A 63 6.97 1.29 2.15
CA THR A 63 8.21 0.83 2.76
C THR A 63 7.98 0.07 4.07
N ALA A 64 6.72 -0.08 4.47
CA ALA A 64 6.33 -0.81 5.67
C ALA A 64 5.37 -1.95 5.33
N CYS A 65 5.60 -3.11 5.94
CA CYS A 65 4.73 -4.27 5.80
C CYS A 65 4.86 -5.16 7.03
N ARG A 66 3.74 -5.54 7.66
CA ARG A 66 3.70 -6.50 8.78
C ARG A 66 4.64 -6.13 9.95
N GLY A 67 4.72 -4.85 10.29
CA GLY A 67 5.61 -4.35 11.36
C GLY A 67 7.09 -4.30 11.00
N LYS A 68 7.45 -4.68 9.76
CA LYS A 68 8.79 -4.55 9.18
C LYS A 68 8.87 -3.29 8.35
N ILE A 69 10.06 -2.72 8.23
CA ILE A 69 10.29 -1.39 7.68
C ILE A 69 11.59 -1.41 6.85
N LEU A 70 11.56 -0.82 5.65
CA LEU A 70 12.66 -0.77 4.69
C LEU A 70 13.07 0.69 4.42
N TRP A 71 14.37 1.00 4.47
CA TRP A 71 14.89 2.33 4.13
C TRP A 71 16.30 2.24 3.57
N VAL A 72 16.84 3.40 3.17
CA VAL A 72 18.22 3.57 2.75
C VAL A 72 18.92 4.47 3.77
N ASP A 73 20.03 4.02 4.32
CA ASP A 73 20.85 4.79 5.27
C ASP A 73 21.71 5.83 4.51
N GLY A 74 22.32 6.78 5.22
CA GLY A 74 23.05 7.90 4.62
C GLY A 74 24.32 7.51 3.85
N ASP A 75 24.84 6.30 4.07
CA ASP A 75 25.91 5.70 3.28
C ASP A 75 25.41 4.96 2.02
N GLY A 76 24.11 5.05 1.75
CA GLY A 76 23.43 4.40 0.64
C GLY A 76 23.11 2.93 0.86
N THR A 77 23.33 2.35 2.04
CA THR A 77 23.00 0.97 2.37
C THR A 77 21.50 0.76 2.46
N VAL A 78 20.97 -0.31 1.84
CA VAL A 78 19.58 -0.71 2.06
C VAL A 78 19.48 -1.49 3.38
N VAL A 79 18.57 -1.06 4.24
CA VAL A 79 18.38 -1.61 5.58
C VAL A 79 16.94 -2.09 5.76
N LEU A 80 16.78 -3.27 6.39
CA LEU A 80 15.50 -3.82 6.79
C LEU A 80 15.44 -3.92 8.32
N TYR A 81 14.43 -3.30 8.92
CA TYR A 81 13.98 -3.61 10.28
C TYR A 81 13.01 -4.80 10.23
N ASP A 82 13.35 -5.89 10.91
CA ASP A 82 12.58 -7.14 10.89
C ASP A 82 11.47 -7.21 11.96
N GLY A 83 11.28 -6.13 12.72
CA GLY A 83 10.40 -6.07 13.90
C GLY A 83 11.14 -6.20 15.23
N VAL A 84 12.43 -6.55 15.20
CA VAL A 84 13.28 -6.69 16.38
C VAL A 84 14.63 -5.99 16.18
N ARG A 85 15.27 -6.17 15.02
CA ARG A 85 16.62 -5.68 14.70
C ARG A 85 16.65 -5.05 13.31
N THR A 86 17.67 -4.22 13.10
CA THR A 86 18.02 -3.67 11.80
C THR A 86 19.09 -4.54 11.15
N ASN A 87 18.88 -4.89 9.89
CA ASN A 87 19.79 -5.71 9.10
C ASN A 87 20.16 -4.94 7.84
N ALA A 88 21.46 -4.77 7.58
CA ALA A 88 21.95 -4.27 6.30
C ALA A 88 21.77 -5.38 5.25
N ILE A 89 20.87 -5.19 4.30
CA ILE A 89 20.53 -6.21 3.29
C ILE A 89 21.32 -6.02 2.00
N GLN A 90 21.79 -4.80 1.72
CA GLN A 90 22.70 -4.51 0.60
C GLN A 90 23.46 -3.19 0.82
N ALA A 91 24.76 -3.28 1.08
CA ALA A 91 25.66 -2.12 1.10
C ALA A 91 25.76 -1.46 -0.29
N GLN A 92 26.00 -0.15 -0.35
CA GLN A 92 26.18 0.53 -1.64
C GLN A 92 27.41 0.02 -2.39
N GLY A 93 28.58 -0.02 -1.74
CA GLY A 93 29.84 -0.44 -2.38
C GLY A 93 30.12 0.35 -3.67
N THR A 94 30.32 -0.36 -4.78
CA THR A 94 30.52 0.23 -6.12
C THR A 94 29.21 0.39 -6.89
N LEU A 95 28.06 0.09 -6.29
CA LEU A 95 26.76 0.20 -6.94
C LEU A 95 26.28 1.66 -6.97
N GLY A 96 25.38 1.97 -7.89
CA GLY A 96 24.71 3.26 -7.94
C GLY A 96 23.85 3.54 -6.71
N ALA A 97 23.43 4.81 -6.58
CA ALA A 97 22.46 5.22 -5.58
C ALA A 97 21.14 4.47 -5.76
N VAL A 98 20.41 4.27 -4.65
CA VAL A 98 19.06 3.74 -4.68
C VAL A 98 18.13 4.80 -5.25
N ASP A 99 17.22 4.36 -6.11
CA ASP A 99 16.18 5.21 -6.65
C ASP A 99 14.93 5.19 -5.75
N ASP A 100 14.31 6.34 -5.52
CA ASP A 100 13.18 6.49 -4.59
C ASP A 100 11.81 6.14 -5.22
N ILE A 101 11.76 5.92 -6.54
CA ILE A 101 10.57 5.55 -7.29
C ILE A 101 10.35 4.04 -7.24
N VAL A 102 11.42 3.26 -7.42
CA VAL A 102 11.41 1.80 -7.34
C VAL A 102 12.05 1.38 -6.02
N PHE A 103 11.26 1.45 -4.96
CA PHE A 103 11.65 1.06 -3.60
C PHE A 103 10.41 0.64 -2.81
N ALA A 104 10.27 -0.64 -2.50
CA ALA A 104 9.04 -1.21 -1.94
C ALA A 104 9.31 -2.37 -0.96
N LEU A 105 8.42 -2.51 0.01
CA LEU A 105 8.31 -3.64 0.92
C LEU A 105 6.88 -4.19 0.87
N GLY A 106 6.73 -5.45 0.47
CA GLY A 106 5.44 -6.15 0.41
C GLY A 106 5.41 -7.44 1.23
N SER A 107 4.22 -8.05 1.35
CA SER A 107 4.06 -9.34 2.03
C SER A 107 4.71 -10.48 1.23
N GLY A 108 5.36 -11.41 1.92
CA GLY A 108 5.79 -12.68 1.34
C GLY A 108 4.68 -13.74 1.35
N SER A 109 4.99 -14.94 0.87
CA SER A 109 4.03 -16.05 0.68
C SER A 109 3.57 -16.69 2.00
N THR A 110 4.34 -16.56 3.07
CA THR A 110 4.00 -17.10 4.41
C THR A 110 3.65 -15.97 5.39
N PRO A 111 2.84 -16.19 6.43
CA PRO A 111 2.58 -15.17 7.45
C PRO A 111 3.88 -14.64 8.09
N GLY A 112 3.99 -13.33 8.24
CA GLY A 112 5.19 -12.66 8.80
C GLY A 112 6.34 -12.46 7.82
N SER A 113 6.38 -13.18 6.69
CA SER A 113 7.41 -12.96 5.66
C SER A 113 7.18 -11.65 4.90
N VAL A 114 8.26 -11.05 4.41
CA VAL A 114 8.26 -9.86 3.55
C VAL A 114 9.23 -10.01 2.38
N ILE A 115 8.95 -9.25 1.32
CA ILE A 115 9.82 -9.13 0.15
C ILE A 115 10.14 -7.64 -0.04
N ALA A 116 11.43 -7.31 -0.06
CA ALA A 116 11.94 -5.99 -0.38
C ALA A 116 12.38 -5.96 -1.85
N VAL A 117 12.05 -4.89 -2.57
CA VAL A 117 12.43 -4.70 -3.97
C VAL A 117 12.88 -3.26 -4.19
N TRP A 118 14.01 -3.07 -4.87
CA TRP A 118 14.52 -1.73 -5.18
C TRP A 118 15.31 -1.67 -6.48
N ARG A 119 15.49 -0.45 -7.01
CA ARG A 119 16.44 -0.15 -8.10
C ARG A 119 17.68 0.54 -7.55
N ARG A 120 18.84 0.22 -8.14
CA ARG A 120 20.08 1.00 -8.02
C ARG A 120 20.59 1.42 -9.38
N GLY A 121 21.06 2.66 -9.46
CA GLY A 121 21.53 3.24 -10.72
C GLY A 121 20.43 3.26 -11.78
N THR A 122 20.82 3.09 -13.04
CA THR A 122 19.91 3.15 -14.19
C THR A 122 19.31 1.79 -14.55
N ASP A 123 20.03 0.69 -14.36
CA ASP A 123 19.71 -0.56 -15.07
C ASP A 123 19.74 -1.82 -14.19
N SER A 124 19.68 -1.67 -12.86
CA SER A 124 19.76 -2.81 -11.94
C SER A 124 18.66 -2.76 -10.90
N ALA A 125 17.87 -3.83 -10.84
CA ALA A 125 16.89 -4.05 -9.79
C ALA A 125 17.31 -5.23 -8.92
N TRP A 126 16.87 -5.21 -7.67
CA TRP A 126 17.24 -6.18 -6.65
C TRP A 126 16.02 -6.60 -5.85
N VAL A 127 16.02 -7.85 -5.39
CA VAL A 127 14.99 -8.41 -4.51
C VAL A 127 15.66 -9.05 -3.30
N SER A 128 15.04 -8.94 -2.13
CA SER A 128 15.45 -9.67 -0.92
C SER A 128 14.21 -10.22 -0.22
N MET A 129 14.29 -11.46 0.25
CA MET A 129 13.23 -12.10 1.04
C MET A 129 13.65 -12.11 2.50
N ASP A 130 12.82 -11.57 3.40
CA ASP A 130 13.07 -11.60 4.85
C ASP A 130 14.47 -11.14 5.29
N GLY A 131 15.08 -10.21 4.54
CA GLY A 131 16.40 -9.67 4.85
C GLY A 131 17.57 -10.59 4.50
N THR A 132 17.34 -11.67 3.75
CA THR A 132 18.43 -12.45 3.14
C THR A 132 19.24 -11.57 2.18
N PRO A 133 20.49 -11.96 1.85
CA PRO A 133 21.26 -11.28 0.81
C PRO A 133 20.43 -11.08 -0.46
N SER A 134 20.53 -9.88 -1.04
CA SER A 134 19.75 -9.50 -2.22
C SER A 134 20.15 -10.30 -3.45
N VAL A 135 19.18 -10.68 -4.29
CA VAL A 135 19.39 -11.24 -5.62
C VAL A 135 19.14 -10.18 -6.70
N SER A 136 19.96 -10.19 -7.75
CA SER A 136 19.77 -9.27 -8.89
C SER A 136 18.63 -9.76 -9.76
N VAL A 137 17.81 -8.83 -10.27
CA VAL A 137 16.73 -9.14 -11.21
C VAL A 137 17.32 -9.36 -12.60
N ALA A 138 17.14 -10.56 -13.13
CA ALA A 138 17.57 -10.96 -14.46
C ALA A 138 16.38 -11.00 -15.41
N ALA A 139 16.36 -10.10 -16.39
CA ALA A 139 15.29 -9.97 -17.37
C ALA A 139 15.88 -9.80 -18.78
N THR A 140 15.34 -10.52 -19.77
CA THR A 140 15.70 -10.31 -21.18
C THR A 140 14.88 -9.15 -21.73
N ASN A 141 15.56 -8.16 -22.30
CA ASN A 141 14.91 -7.05 -22.98
C ASN A 141 14.16 -7.57 -24.22
N PRO A 142 12.83 -7.36 -24.30
CA PRO A 142 12.02 -7.93 -25.37
C PRO A 142 12.16 -7.21 -26.71
N ILE A 143 12.81 -6.04 -26.72
CA ILE A 143 13.06 -5.24 -27.93
C ILE A 143 14.47 -5.50 -28.47
N ASP A 144 15.47 -5.42 -27.59
CA ASP A 144 16.88 -5.64 -27.93
C ASP A 144 17.56 -6.42 -26.79
N PRO A 145 17.76 -7.74 -26.93
CA PRO A 145 18.33 -8.59 -25.89
C PRO A 145 19.71 -8.18 -25.38
N ASP A 146 20.47 -7.40 -26.16
CA ASP A 146 21.82 -6.93 -25.79
C ASP A 146 21.80 -5.64 -24.97
N GLN A 147 20.63 -5.03 -24.78
CA GLN A 147 20.45 -3.81 -24.00
C GLN A 147 19.79 -4.11 -22.66
N SER A 148 20.29 -3.47 -21.60
CA SER A 148 19.71 -3.56 -20.28
C SER A 148 18.30 -2.94 -20.22
N LEU A 149 17.54 -3.38 -19.21
CA LEU A 149 16.25 -2.81 -18.88
C LEU A 149 16.36 -1.91 -17.66
N ASN A 150 15.64 -0.79 -17.69
CA ASN A 150 15.54 0.11 -16.54
C ASN A 150 14.25 -0.14 -15.77
N ALA A 151 14.32 -0.41 -14.47
CA ALA A 151 13.13 -0.57 -13.63
C ALA A 151 12.44 0.78 -13.38
N GLU A 152 11.13 0.88 -13.64
CA GLU A 152 10.35 2.13 -13.51
C GLU A 152 9.17 2.03 -12.53
N GLY A 153 8.84 0.80 -12.11
CA GLY A 153 7.74 0.55 -11.18
C GLY A 153 7.80 -0.84 -10.60
N VAL A 154 7.18 -1.01 -9.44
CA VAL A 154 7.08 -2.29 -8.74
C VAL A 154 5.76 -2.39 -7.99
N ALA A 155 5.21 -3.60 -7.92
CA ALA A 155 4.24 -3.98 -6.90
C ALA A 155 4.66 -5.32 -6.29
N VAL A 156 4.57 -5.40 -4.96
CA VAL A 156 5.01 -6.55 -4.18
C VAL A 156 3.89 -6.94 -3.22
N GLY A 157 3.54 -8.22 -3.20
CA GLY A 157 2.51 -8.71 -2.29
C GLY A 157 2.29 -10.20 -2.44
N ASP A 158 1.95 -10.81 -1.31
CA ASP A 158 1.52 -12.21 -1.19
C ASP A 158 2.52 -13.21 -1.81
N GLY A 159 3.82 -12.91 -1.69
CA GLY A 159 4.89 -13.75 -2.22
C GLY A 159 5.25 -13.50 -3.68
N CYS A 160 4.62 -12.55 -4.34
CA CYS A 160 4.85 -12.24 -5.74
C CYS A 160 5.42 -10.82 -5.93
N VAL A 161 6.29 -10.71 -6.95
CA VAL A 161 6.89 -9.45 -7.38
C VAL A 161 6.52 -9.21 -8.83
N PHE A 162 6.02 -8.01 -9.11
CA PHE A 162 5.77 -7.53 -10.46
C PHE A 162 6.52 -6.23 -10.68
N MET A 163 7.25 -6.13 -11.79
CA MET A 163 8.06 -4.95 -12.12
C MET A 163 7.67 -4.38 -13.48
N VAL A 164 7.71 -3.06 -13.60
CA VAL A 164 7.70 -2.36 -14.89
C VAL A 164 9.14 -2.16 -15.28
N LEU A 165 9.53 -2.72 -16.42
CA LEU A 165 10.86 -2.59 -16.98
C LEU A 165 10.77 -1.84 -18.32
N GLN A 166 11.53 -0.77 -18.44
CA GLN A 166 11.60 0.11 -19.58
C GLN A 166 12.73 -0.31 -20.52
N ALA A 167 12.42 -0.41 -21.81
CA ALA A 167 13.38 -0.63 -22.89
C ALA A 167 13.42 0.59 -23.83
N ALA A 168 14.57 0.83 -24.43
CA ALA A 168 14.69 1.74 -25.57
C ALA A 168 14.28 1.01 -26.87
N ALA A 169 13.46 1.68 -27.69
CA ALA A 169 13.02 1.20 -28.99
C ALA A 169 13.17 2.35 -30.02
N GLY A 170 14.38 2.51 -30.55
CA GLY A 170 14.74 3.68 -31.38
C GLY A 170 14.61 4.98 -30.59
N ASN A 171 13.72 5.88 -31.03
CA ASN A 171 13.46 7.18 -30.38
C ASN A 171 12.31 7.12 -29.34
N GLN A 172 11.85 5.92 -29.00
CA GLN A 172 10.76 5.70 -28.05
C GLN A 172 11.25 4.89 -26.85
N THR A 173 10.61 5.11 -25.71
CA THR A 173 10.73 4.27 -24.53
C THR A 173 9.47 3.43 -24.43
N VAL A 174 9.63 2.12 -24.24
CA VAL A 174 8.50 1.19 -24.08
C VAL A 174 8.58 0.55 -22.70
N LYS A 175 7.43 0.36 -22.05
CA LYS A 175 7.35 -0.18 -20.70
C LYS A 175 6.61 -1.51 -20.70
N HIS A 176 7.31 -2.57 -20.30
CA HIS A 176 6.77 -3.93 -20.21
C HIS A 176 6.62 -4.34 -18.74
N VAL A 177 5.64 -5.21 -18.47
CA VAL A 177 5.42 -5.76 -17.12
C VAL A 177 6.01 -7.15 -17.05
N PHE A 178 6.79 -7.40 -16.00
CA PHE A 178 7.42 -8.67 -15.71
C PHE A 178 6.92 -9.22 -14.38
N ARG A 179 6.75 -10.54 -14.29
CA ARG A 179 6.68 -11.26 -13.03
C ARG A 179 8.08 -11.72 -12.64
N VAL A 180 8.54 -11.39 -11.45
CA VAL A 180 9.87 -11.75 -10.95
C VAL A 180 9.72 -12.83 -9.89
N ASP A 181 10.49 -13.90 -10.02
CA ASP A 181 10.67 -14.89 -8.95
C ASP A 181 11.58 -14.27 -7.86
N PRO A 182 11.07 -14.01 -6.65
CA PRO A 182 11.85 -13.34 -5.62
C PRO A 182 13.02 -14.18 -5.08
N ALA A 183 13.01 -15.50 -5.29
CA ALA A 183 14.08 -16.37 -4.83
C ALA A 183 15.31 -16.34 -5.77
N THR A 184 15.06 -16.28 -7.07
CA THR A 184 16.11 -16.37 -8.10
C THR A 184 16.41 -15.05 -8.80
N GLY A 185 15.49 -14.08 -8.71
CA GLY A 185 15.54 -12.83 -9.48
C GLY A 185 15.16 -12.99 -10.95
N ILE A 186 14.81 -14.19 -11.42
CA ILE A 186 14.46 -14.43 -12.83
C ILE A 186 13.10 -13.78 -13.14
N ALA A 187 13.07 -12.97 -14.21
CA ALA A 187 11.89 -12.24 -14.63
C ALA A 187 11.26 -12.83 -15.91
N THR A 188 9.94 -13.01 -15.90
CA THR A 188 9.13 -13.44 -17.05
C THR A 188 8.30 -12.29 -17.56
N ASN A 189 8.44 -11.97 -18.85
CA ASN A 189 7.67 -10.91 -19.50
C ASN A 189 6.19 -11.31 -19.67
N LEU A 190 5.27 -10.44 -19.25
CA LEU A 190 3.83 -10.64 -19.35
C LEU A 190 3.20 -9.90 -20.54
N THR A 191 3.81 -8.81 -21.02
CA THR A 191 3.21 -7.90 -22.01
C THR A 191 3.75 -8.07 -23.42
N GLY A 192 4.53 -9.12 -23.68
CA GLY A 192 5.08 -9.44 -25.00
C GLY A 192 6.15 -8.47 -25.48
N ASN A 193 6.39 -8.43 -26.79
CA ASN A 193 7.50 -7.71 -27.43
C ASN A 193 7.06 -6.56 -28.36
N ALA A 194 5.79 -6.15 -28.28
CA ALA A 194 5.29 -5.07 -29.11
C ALA A 194 5.93 -3.73 -28.73
N VAL A 195 6.34 -2.94 -29.73
CA VAL A 195 6.83 -1.57 -29.54
C VAL A 195 5.64 -0.64 -29.37
N VAL A 196 5.13 -0.58 -28.13
CA VAL A 196 4.04 0.30 -27.71
C VAL A 196 4.48 1.08 -26.48
N PRO A 197 3.95 2.29 -26.21
CA PRO A 197 4.29 3.02 -24.98
C PRO A 197 4.17 2.13 -23.75
N GLY A 198 3.12 1.29 -23.74
CA GLY A 198 2.97 0.19 -22.82
C GLY A 198 2.37 0.63 -21.50
N MET A 199 2.91 0.14 -20.39
CA MET A 199 2.40 0.45 -19.06
C MET A 199 2.60 1.93 -18.71
N GLU A 200 1.53 2.63 -18.32
CA GLU A 200 1.61 4.03 -17.88
C GLU A 200 0.87 4.24 -16.56
N GLY A 201 1.61 4.54 -15.49
CA GLY A 201 1.05 4.79 -14.17
C GLY A 201 1.59 3.81 -13.15
N ARG A 202 0.71 3.20 -12.35
CA ARG A 202 1.05 2.26 -11.28
C ARG A 202 0.35 0.93 -11.51
N LEU A 203 1.07 -0.15 -11.27
CA LEU A 203 0.48 -1.48 -11.13
C LEU A 203 0.09 -1.73 -9.68
N SER A 204 -0.82 -2.67 -9.47
CA SER A 204 -1.25 -3.14 -8.16
C SER A 204 -1.27 -4.66 -8.13
N THR A 205 -0.96 -5.27 -6.98
CA THR A 205 -0.89 -6.73 -6.82
C THR A 205 -1.58 -7.18 -5.53
N SER A 206 -2.21 -8.35 -5.59
CA SER A 206 -2.70 -9.12 -4.43
C SER A 206 -2.95 -10.56 -4.88
N GLY A 207 -2.69 -11.54 -4.00
CA GLY A 207 -2.91 -12.95 -4.27
C GLY A 207 -2.12 -13.48 -5.47
N CYS A 208 -0.90 -12.98 -5.71
CA CYS A 208 -0.12 -13.27 -6.92
C CYS A 208 -0.80 -12.91 -8.25
N GLN A 209 -1.82 -12.04 -8.19
CA GLN A 209 -2.45 -11.42 -9.34
C GLN A 209 -1.93 -9.98 -9.50
N ALA A 210 -2.05 -9.40 -10.68
CA ALA A 210 -1.64 -8.02 -10.92
C ALA A 210 -2.57 -7.31 -11.91
N ALA A 211 -2.81 -6.01 -11.68
CA ALA A 211 -3.58 -5.16 -12.57
C ALA A 211 -2.84 -3.86 -12.88
N TRP A 212 -2.89 -3.41 -14.13
CA TRP A 212 -2.22 -2.18 -14.56
C TRP A 212 -2.90 -1.53 -15.77
N PRO A 213 -2.77 -0.20 -15.91
CA PRO A 213 -3.11 0.51 -17.13
C PRO A 213 -2.06 0.24 -18.22
N PHE A 214 -2.51 0.01 -19.45
CA PHE A 214 -1.65 -0.22 -20.60
C PHE A 214 -2.15 0.57 -21.81
N LEU A 215 -1.27 1.36 -22.43
CA LEU A 215 -1.59 2.15 -23.62
C LEU A 215 -1.34 1.32 -24.88
N ASP A 216 -2.44 0.94 -25.54
CA ASP A 216 -2.41 0.30 -26.86
C ASP A 216 -2.15 1.35 -27.95
N ASN A 217 -1.23 1.06 -28.87
CA ASN A 217 -0.87 1.94 -29.97
C ASN A 217 -1.98 2.06 -31.03
N THR A 218 -2.85 1.05 -31.14
CA THR A 218 -3.89 0.98 -32.19
C THR A 218 -4.94 2.06 -31.98
N ASN A 219 -5.39 2.24 -30.74
CA ASN A 219 -6.51 3.11 -30.42
C ASN A 219 -6.11 4.32 -29.55
N GLN A 220 -4.87 4.35 -29.02
CA GLN A 220 -4.42 5.37 -28.06
C GLN A 220 -5.35 5.46 -26.83
N VAL A 221 -5.92 4.32 -26.43
CA VAL A 221 -6.82 4.20 -25.28
C VAL A 221 -6.14 3.35 -24.22
N PHE A 222 -6.24 3.78 -22.96
CA PHE A 222 -5.80 2.96 -21.83
C PHE A 222 -6.70 1.74 -21.66
N GLN A 223 -6.08 0.57 -21.71
CA GLN A 223 -6.68 -0.71 -21.38
C GLN A 223 -6.36 -1.05 -19.91
N LEU A 224 -7.29 -1.70 -19.23
CA LEU A 224 -7.01 -2.31 -17.93
C LEU A 224 -6.60 -3.76 -18.15
N HIS A 225 -5.31 -4.03 -17.99
CA HIS A 225 -4.75 -5.36 -18.06
C HIS A 225 -4.84 -6.02 -16.68
N PHE A 226 -5.15 -7.31 -16.67
CA PHE A 226 -5.24 -8.13 -15.48
C PHE A 226 -4.57 -9.49 -15.72
N TYR A 227 -3.56 -9.79 -14.91
CA TYR A 227 -2.95 -11.09 -14.78
C TYR A 227 -3.53 -11.80 -13.56
N ASP A 228 -4.19 -12.93 -13.76
CA ASP A 228 -4.90 -13.65 -12.68
C ASP A 228 -4.04 -14.70 -11.96
N GLY A 229 -2.73 -14.72 -12.25
CA GLY A 229 -1.80 -15.73 -11.75
C GLY A 229 -1.46 -16.81 -12.78
N ALA A 230 -2.24 -16.92 -13.86
CA ALA A 230 -2.00 -17.87 -14.94
C ALA A 230 -2.00 -17.19 -16.31
N ALA A 231 -2.98 -16.34 -16.59
CA ALA A 231 -3.19 -15.73 -17.89
C ALA A 231 -3.34 -14.21 -17.79
N LEU A 232 -2.91 -13.52 -18.86
CA LEU A 232 -3.13 -12.09 -19.07
C LEU A 232 -4.42 -11.88 -19.87
N ARG A 233 -5.24 -10.91 -19.45
CA ARG A 233 -6.42 -10.45 -20.20
C ARG A 233 -6.62 -8.95 -20.07
N VAL A 234 -7.33 -8.37 -21.04
CA VAL A 234 -7.88 -7.02 -20.96
C VAL A 234 -9.29 -7.12 -20.38
N ILE A 235 -9.57 -6.42 -19.27
CA ILE A 235 -10.87 -6.50 -18.58
C ILE A 235 -11.75 -5.26 -18.76
N ASP A 236 -11.17 -4.12 -19.12
CA ASP A 236 -11.89 -2.91 -19.51
C ASP A 236 -10.99 -2.00 -20.38
N THR A 237 -11.58 -0.98 -20.99
CA THR A 237 -10.88 0.04 -21.78
C THR A 237 -11.34 1.44 -21.39
N ASN A 238 -10.58 2.44 -21.83
CA ASN A 238 -10.78 3.85 -21.53
C ASN A 238 -10.73 4.17 -20.04
N ILE A 239 -9.91 3.41 -19.30
CA ILE A 239 -9.72 3.65 -17.87
C ILE A 239 -8.89 4.91 -17.63
N LEU A 240 -9.04 5.46 -16.43
CA LEU A 240 -8.27 6.57 -15.92
C LEU A 240 -7.30 6.10 -14.83
N GLY A 241 -6.01 6.28 -15.09
CA GLY A 241 -4.98 6.22 -14.06
C GLY A 241 -4.76 4.84 -13.43
N ASN A 242 -4.58 4.84 -12.11
CA ASN A 242 -3.99 3.73 -11.37
C ASN A 242 -5.07 2.84 -10.72
N PRO A 243 -5.25 1.59 -11.16
CA PRO A 243 -6.13 0.65 -10.49
C PRO A 243 -5.57 0.27 -9.12
N HIS A 244 -6.43 -0.23 -8.24
CA HIS A 244 -6.04 -0.88 -7.00
C HIS A 244 -6.67 -2.26 -6.91
N LEU A 245 -5.85 -3.26 -6.60
CA LEU A 245 -6.23 -4.66 -6.51
C LEU A 245 -6.03 -5.15 -5.08
N SER A 246 -7.06 -5.76 -4.49
CA SER A 246 -6.96 -6.46 -3.22
C SER A 246 -7.96 -7.61 -3.18
N LYS A 247 -7.51 -8.82 -2.79
CA LYS A 247 -8.37 -10.00 -2.62
C LYS A 247 -9.27 -10.28 -3.84
N GLY A 248 -8.70 -10.25 -5.04
CA GLY A 248 -9.42 -10.49 -6.30
C GLY A 248 -10.32 -9.33 -6.78
N ARG A 249 -10.37 -8.21 -6.06
CA ARG A 249 -11.19 -7.05 -6.43
C ARG A 249 -10.33 -5.92 -6.94
N ILE A 250 -10.61 -5.48 -8.17
CA ILE A 250 -9.92 -4.37 -8.82
C ILE A 250 -10.87 -3.18 -8.84
N VAL A 251 -10.43 -2.07 -8.28
CA VAL A 251 -11.15 -0.80 -8.34
C VAL A 251 -10.36 0.19 -9.17
N TYR A 252 -11.05 0.94 -10.02
CA TYR A 252 -10.42 1.86 -10.95
C TYR A 252 -11.38 2.99 -11.32
N ALA A 253 -10.84 4.05 -11.91
CA ALA A 253 -11.62 5.15 -12.42
C ALA A 253 -11.76 5.05 -13.95
N LYS A 254 -12.85 5.55 -14.51
CA LYS A 254 -13.11 5.59 -15.97
C LYS A 254 -14.02 6.76 -16.30
N LYS A 255 -13.84 7.41 -17.45
CA LYS A 255 -14.76 8.48 -17.89
C LYS A 255 -16.04 7.89 -18.46
N MET A 256 -17.17 8.36 -17.93
CA MET A 256 -18.51 8.15 -18.46
C MET A 256 -19.11 9.52 -18.74
N ASP A 257 -19.43 9.81 -20.00
CA ASP A 257 -19.96 11.10 -20.45
C ASP A 257 -19.11 12.31 -19.99
N GLY A 258 -17.79 12.15 -20.02
CA GLY A 258 -16.82 13.16 -19.59
C GLY A 258 -16.55 13.23 -18.08
N VAL A 259 -17.36 12.56 -17.26
CA VAL A 259 -17.25 12.54 -15.79
C VAL A 259 -16.51 11.30 -15.34
N SER A 260 -15.51 11.44 -14.45
CA SER A 260 -14.78 10.29 -13.91
C SER A 260 -15.65 9.53 -12.92
N GLN A 261 -15.85 8.23 -13.13
CA GLN A 261 -16.63 7.33 -12.28
C GLN A 261 -15.77 6.22 -11.71
N ILE A 262 -16.18 5.65 -10.57
CA ILE A 262 -15.53 4.48 -9.96
C ILE A 262 -16.18 3.21 -10.48
N PHE A 263 -15.35 2.25 -10.87
CA PHE A 263 -15.72 0.92 -11.29
C PHE A 263 -15.08 -0.13 -10.39
N LEU A 264 -15.73 -1.29 -10.31
CA LEU A 264 -15.26 -2.50 -9.65
C LEU A 264 -15.25 -3.65 -10.66
N TYR A 265 -14.18 -4.41 -10.67
CA TYR A 265 -14.10 -5.73 -11.28
C TYR A 265 -13.82 -6.76 -10.18
N ASP A 266 -14.75 -7.71 -9.99
CA ASP A 266 -14.63 -8.76 -8.98
C ASP A 266 -14.24 -10.08 -9.65
N SER A 267 -12.97 -10.47 -9.56
CA SER A 267 -12.42 -11.66 -10.23
C SER A 267 -12.83 -12.98 -9.58
N ILE A 268 -13.38 -12.94 -8.35
CA ILE A 268 -13.92 -14.11 -7.65
C ILE A 268 -15.42 -14.32 -7.90
N SER A 269 -16.07 -13.41 -8.64
CA SER A 269 -17.44 -13.61 -9.12
C SER A 269 -17.48 -14.75 -10.15
N PRO A 270 -18.53 -15.62 -10.15
CA PRO A 270 -18.70 -16.65 -11.17
C PRO A 270 -18.72 -16.11 -12.60
N ASN A 271 -19.21 -14.87 -12.77
CA ASN A 271 -19.25 -14.16 -14.04
C ASN A 271 -18.58 -12.79 -13.83
N PRO A 272 -17.24 -12.71 -13.90
CA PRO A 272 -16.53 -11.49 -13.58
C PRO A 272 -16.71 -10.46 -14.71
N GLY A 273 -17.07 -9.23 -14.35
CA GLY A 273 -17.24 -8.13 -15.29
C GLY A 273 -17.19 -6.77 -14.60
N PRO A 274 -16.84 -5.70 -15.33
CA PRO A 274 -16.92 -4.33 -14.82
C PRO A 274 -18.30 -3.96 -14.28
N SER A 275 -18.36 -3.40 -13.08
CA SER A 275 -19.55 -2.83 -12.47
C SER A 275 -19.29 -1.37 -12.12
N GLN A 276 -20.11 -0.47 -12.65
CA GLN A 276 -20.05 0.95 -12.34
C GLN A 276 -20.65 1.19 -10.94
N LEU A 277 -19.86 1.77 -10.03
CA LEU A 277 -20.28 2.02 -8.64
C LEU A 277 -20.83 3.44 -8.44
N THR A 278 -20.41 4.40 -9.26
CA THR A 278 -20.87 5.79 -9.18
C THR A 278 -21.48 6.24 -10.50
N THR A 279 -22.55 7.03 -10.46
CA THR A 279 -23.30 7.50 -11.64
C THR A 279 -23.53 9.01 -11.59
N ASP A 280 -22.64 9.75 -10.93
CA ASP A 280 -22.80 11.19 -10.76
C ASP A 280 -22.63 11.93 -12.08
N THR A 281 -23.33 13.03 -12.27
CA THR A 281 -23.24 13.85 -13.49
C THR A 281 -22.20 14.96 -13.41
N VAL A 282 -21.56 15.15 -12.24
CA VAL A 282 -20.58 16.21 -11.96
C VAL A 282 -19.46 15.74 -11.03
N GLY A 283 -18.41 16.56 -10.94
CA GLY A 283 -17.23 16.30 -10.12
C GLY A 283 -16.31 15.21 -10.67
N THR A 284 -15.18 14.98 -10.00
CA THR A 284 -14.18 13.98 -10.38
C THR A 284 -13.99 12.98 -9.25
N LYS A 285 -14.13 11.69 -9.54
CA LYS A 285 -13.69 10.61 -8.63
C LYS A 285 -12.35 10.07 -9.09
N SER A 286 -11.39 9.96 -8.18
CA SER A 286 -10.02 9.60 -8.50
C SER A 286 -9.38 8.76 -7.40
N PHE A 287 -8.30 8.06 -7.77
CA PHE A 287 -7.49 7.24 -6.85
C PHE A 287 -8.29 6.26 -5.98
N PRO A 288 -9.16 5.41 -6.57
CA PRO A 288 -9.88 4.44 -5.77
C PRO A 288 -8.91 3.43 -5.12
N ARG A 289 -9.21 3.06 -3.88
CA ARG A 289 -8.51 2.07 -3.07
C ARG A 289 -9.50 1.06 -2.51
N THR A 290 -9.03 -0.17 -2.29
CA THR A 290 -9.82 -1.26 -1.73
C THR A 290 -8.97 -2.17 -0.86
N ASP A 291 -9.51 -2.66 0.25
CA ASP A 291 -8.92 -3.76 1.04
C ASP A 291 -9.58 -5.12 0.73
N GLY A 292 -10.37 -5.15 -0.35
CA GLY A 292 -11.23 -6.25 -0.79
C GLY A 292 -12.66 -6.18 -0.22
N GLN A 293 -12.92 -5.39 0.82
CA GLN A 293 -14.24 -5.30 1.48
C GLN A 293 -14.79 -3.87 1.47
N HIS A 294 -13.93 -2.90 1.73
CA HIS A 294 -14.22 -1.48 1.82
C HIS A 294 -13.51 -0.75 0.69
N LEU A 295 -14.17 0.28 0.18
CA LEU A 295 -13.64 1.15 -0.87
C LEU A 295 -13.48 2.56 -0.35
N ALA A 296 -12.43 3.24 -0.81
CA ALA A 296 -12.29 4.67 -0.62
C ALA A 296 -11.81 5.33 -1.91
N TRP A 297 -12.21 6.58 -2.15
CA TRP A 297 -11.70 7.38 -3.26
C TRP A 297 -11.70 8.87 -2.91
N LEU A 298 -10.93 9.64 -3.68
CA LEU A 298 -10.95 11.09 -3.65
C LEU A 298 -12.04 11.61 -4.58
N PHE A 299 -13.00 12.34 -4.03
CA PHE A 299 -13.98 13.12 -4.76
C PHE A 299 -13.59 14.59 -4.76
N THR A 300 -13.73 15.26 -5.89
CA THR A 300 -13.70 16.72 -6.00
C THR A 300 -14.92 17.20 -6.77
N GLY A 301 -15.44 18.36 -6.40
CA GLY A 301 -16.43 19.08 -7.20
C GLY A 301 -15.83 19.65 -8.48
N ASP A 302 -16.63 20.41 -9.23
CA ASP A 302 -16.18 21.03 -10.48
C ASP A 302 -14.99 21.96 -10.25
N GLY A 303 -14.05 21.97 -11.21
CA GLY A 303 -12.79 22.71 -11.08
C GLY A 303 -11.86 22.16 -9.99
N SER A 304 -12.00 20.89 -9.59
CA SER A 304 -11.21 20.25 -8.53
C SER A 304 -11.38 20.89 -7.15
N THR A 305 -12.56 21.44 -6.88
CA THR A 305 -12.90 22.07 -5.59
C THR A 305 -13.37 21.05 -4.56
N ASN A 306 -13.39 21.42 -3.28
CA ASN A 306 -13.96 20.63 -2.18
C ASN A 306 -13.49 19.16 -2.15
N PRO A 307 -12.18 18.89 -1.97
CA PRO A 307 -11.67 17.53 -1.91
C PRO A 307 -12.22 16.79 -0.68
N GLU A 308 -12.87 15.66 -0.93
CA GLU A 308 -13.43 14.77 0.08
C GLU A 308 -12.93 13.34 -0.13
N ILE A 309 -12.66 12.63 0.98
CA ILE A 309 -12.45 11.18 0.94
C ILE A 309 -13.80 10.52 1.21
N ILE A 310 -14.29 9.79 0.21
CA ILE A 310 -15.52 9.02 0.33
C ILE A 310 -15.14 7.62 0.77
N LEU A 311 -15.79 7.12 1.84
CA LEU A 311 -15.68 5.74 2.29
C LEU A 311 -16.98 5.02 1.93
N TYR A 312 -16.86 3.94 1.18
CA TYR A 312 -17.95 3.07 0.78
C TYR A 312 -17.81 1.73 1.52
N ASP A 313 -18.67 1.56 2.52
CA ASP A 313 -18.79 0.36 3.32
C ASP A 313 -19.83 -0.56 2.67
N GLY A 314 -19.49 -1.83 2.43
CA GLY A 314 -20.46 -2.81 1.93
C GLY A 314 -20.32 -3.24 0.47
N LEU A 315 -19.11 -3.61 0.03
CA LEU A 315 -19.08 -4.63 -1.03
C LEU A 315 -19.59 -5.94 -0.44
N SER A 316 -20.76 -6.40 -0.88
CA SER A 316 -21.27 -7.72 -0.48
C SER A 316 -20.22 -8.79 -0.81
N LEU A 317 -19.82 -9.56 0.20
CA LEU A 317 -18.96 -10.72 0.01
C LEU A 317 -19.80 -11.78 -0.71
N THR A 318 -19.35 -12.22 -1.88
CA THR A 318 -20.01 -13.28 -2.65
C THR A 318 -19.77 -14.67 -2.04
N SER A 319 -18.92 -14.80 -1.02
CA SER A 319 -18.69 -16.04 -0.28
C SER A 319 -19.02 -15.92 1.21
N ALA A 320 -19.67 -16.96 1.74
CA ALA A 320 -20.15 -17.03 3.13
C ALA A 320 -19.06 -17.30 4.18
N GLU A 321 -17.78 -17.45 3.78
CA GLU A 321 -16.71 -17.96 4.66
C GLU A 321 -15.85 -16.90 5.34
N THR A 322 -16.16 -15.60 5.21
CA THR A 322 -15.41 -14.57 5.95
C THR A 322 -16.20 -14.10 7.17
N VAL A 323 -15.93 -14.69 8.33
CA VAL A 323 -16.41 -14.18 9.62
C VAL A 323 -15.86 -12.76 9.78
N LEU A 324 -16.75 -11.76 9.71
CA LEU A 324 -16.41 -10.37 10.01
C LEU A 324 -15.90 -10.28 11.46
N PRO A 325 -14.81 -9.56 11.75
CA PRO A 325 -14.56 -9.12 13.12
C PRO A 325 -15.78 -8.32 13.59
N ALA A 326 -16.23 -8.57 14.83
CA ALA A 326 -17.37 -7.86 15.41
C ALA A 326 -17.21 -6.36 15.15
N GLN A 327 -18.19 -5.76 14.46
CA GLN A 327 -18.14 -4.34 14.13
C GLN A 327 -17.92 -3.56 15.42
N VAL A 328 -16.92 -2.66 15.39
CA VAL A 328 -16.67 -1.71 16.48
C VAL A 328 -17.99 -0.98 16.73
N PRO A 329 -18.46 -0.84 17.99
CA PRO A 329 -19.71 -0.18 18.30
C PRO A 329 -19.79 1.17 17.58
N LEU A 330 -20.91 1.40 16.90
CA LEU A 330 -21.24 2.64 16.20
C LEU A 330 -20.80 3.83 17.06
N TRP A 331 -19.77 4.56 16.61
CA TRP A 331 -19.45 5.86 17.19
C TRP A 331 -20.70 6.74 17.02
N SER A 332 -21.29 7.13 18.14
CA SER A 332 -22.42 8.05 18.18
C SER A 332 -22.06 9.28 17.34
N SER A 333 -22.92 9.57 16.37
CA SER A 333 -22.80 10.66 15.40
C SER A 333 -22.15 11.91 15.98
N PHE A 334 -21.07 12.37 15.35
CA PHE A 334 -20.66 13.76 15.44
C PHE A 334 -21.84 14.64 14.96
N PRO A 335 -22.24 15.68 15.71
CA PRO A 335 -23.28 16.59 15.26
C PRO A 335 -22.83 17.29 13.97
N ARG A 336 -23.57 17.07 12.88
CA ARG A 336 -23.41 17.85 11.64
C ARG A 336 -23.86 19.29 11.92
N PRO A 337 -23.12 20.32 11.47
CA PRO A 337 -23.72 21.64 11.34
C PRO A 337 -24.87 21.57 10.32
N PRO A 338 -25.98 22.30 10.53
CA PRO A 338 -27.15 22.21 9.67
C PRO A 338 -26.82 22.72 8.27
N LEU A 339 -26.99 21.85 7.27
CA LEU A 339 -27.05 22.21 5.86
C LEU A 339 -28.53 22.42 5.49
N SER A 340 -28.83 23.55 4.86
CA SER A 340 -30.16 23.93 4.39
C SER A 340 -30.73 22.90 3.41
N ALA A 341 -32.00 22.57 3.60
CA ALA A 341 -32.73 21.50 2.94
C ALA A 341 -32.72 21.57 1.41
N ALA A 342 -32.36 20.45 0.77
CA ALA A 342 -32.82 20.10 -0.57
C ALA A 342 -33.15 18.59 -0.63
N THR A 343 -34.41 18.36 -0.94
CA THR A 343 -35.21 17.22 -1.39
C THR A 343 -34.61 15.80 -1.43
N THR A 344 -35.38 14.89 -0.82
CA THR A 344 -35.17 13.46 -0.56
C THR A 344 -35.21 12.57 -1.81
N ALA A 345 -34.22 11.69 -1.97
CA ALA A 345 -34.34 10.41 -2.68
C ALA A 345 -33.60 9.32 -1.87
N ALA A 346 -34.27 8.19 -1.66
CA ALA A 346 -33.77 7.08 -0.86
C ALA A 346 -32.46 6.52 -1.43
N SER A 347 -31.38 6.52 -0.65
CA SER A 347 -30.10 5.90 -1.04
C SER A 347 -29.45 5.17 0.14
N ARG A 348 -28.80 4.04 -0.21
CA ARG A 348 -27.94 3.24 0.66
C ARG A 348 -26.90 4.16 1.34
N GLY A 349 -26.60 3.89 2.61
CA GLY A 349 -25.92 4.83 3.50
C GLY A 349 -24.50 5.21 3.06
N TRP A 350 -24.33 6.47 2.66
CA TRP A 350 -23.02 7.10 2.45
C TRP A 350 -22.56 7.80 3.74
N ARG A 351 -21.26 7.72 4.06
CA ARG A 351 -20.66 8.52 5.14
C ARG A 351 -19.60 9.46 4.56
N THR A 352 -19.83 10.76 4.72
CA THR A 352 -18.85 11.81 4.42
C THR A 352 -18.01 12.07 5.66
N VAL A 353 -16.68 12.04 5.52
CA VAL A 353 -15.75 12.49 6.57
C VAL A 353 -15.13 13.80 6.12
N THR A 354 -15.53 14.91 6.73
CA THR A 354 -14.95 16.24 6.45
C THR A 354 -13.67 16.42 7.29
N LEU A 355 -12.54 16.66 6.64
CA LEU A 355 -11.26 16.88 7.31
C LEU A 355 -11.16 18.30 7.92
N PRO A 356 -10.62 18.47 9.16
CA PRO A 356 -10.43 19.77 9.80
C PRO A 356 -9.33 20.61 9.12
N GLY A 357 -9.35 21.94 9.33
CA GLY A 357 -8.60 22.93 8.54
C GLY A 357 -7.08 22.73 8.41
N LEU A 358 -6.42 22.13 9.40
CA LEU A 358 -4.97 21.81 9.34
C LEU A 358 -4.65 20.63 8.42
N ALA A 359 -5.58 19.69 8.23
CA ALA A 359 -5.46 18.62 7.24
C ALA A 359 -5.63 19.17 5.81
N ARG A 360 -6.46 20.19 5.60
CA ARG A 360 -6.64 20.82 4.26
C ARG A 360 -5.35 21.41 3.70
N ALA A 361 -4.50 22.01 4.54
CA ALA A 361 -3.21 22.55 4.11
C ALA A 361 -2.24 21.44 3.66
N ARG A 362 -2.18 20.32 4.39
CA ARG A 362 -1.35 19.16 4.00
C ARG A 362 -1.92 18.38 2.83
N THR A 363 -3.25 18.32 2.67
CA THR A 363 -3.89 17.75 1.47
C THR A 363 -3.61 18.62 0.23
N ALA A 364 -3.58 19.95 0.35
CA ALA A 364 -3.17 20.84 -0.74
C ALA A 364 -1.69 20.66 -1.14
N GLU A 365 -0.79 20.47 -0.16
CA GLU A 365 0.62 20.14 -0.44
C GLU A 365 0.78 18.75 -1.08
N TRP A 366 -0.01 17.77 -0.64
CA TRP A 366 -0.06 16.43 -1.22
C TRP A 366 -0.61 16.45 -2.66
N ILE A 367 -1.70 17.19 -2.92
CA ILE A 367 -2.26 17.40 -4.27
C ILE A 367 -1.24 18.12 -5.17
N ALA A 368 -0.57 19.18 -4.70
CA ALA A 368 0.43 19.90 -5.48
C ALA A 368 1.65 19.03 -5.88
N ARG A 369 2.05 18.07 -5.03
CA ARG A 369 3.10 17.09 -5.37
C ARG A 369 2.66 16.06 -6.41
N PHE A 370 1.37 15.76 -6.53
CA PHE A 370 0.83 14.80 -7.51
C PHE A 370 0.29 15.44 -8.79
N SER A 371 -0.09 16.71 -8.77
CA SER A 371 -0.58 17.47 -9.94
C SER A 371 0.53 17.99 -10.86
N ASN A 372 1.78 17.99 -10.43
CA ASN A 372 2.94 18.45 -11.22
C ASN A 372 3.59 17.34 -12.08
N LEU A 373 2.83 16.32 -12.47
CA LEU A 373 3.26 15.48 -13.59
C LEU A 373 3.26 16.35 -14.86
N PRO A 374 4.38 16.49 -15.58
CA PRO A 374 4.41 17.33 -16.76
C PRO A 374 3.45 16.79 -17.80
N GLU A 375 2.48 17.62 -18.21
CA GLU A 375 1.72 17.35 -19.45
C GLU A 375 2.72 17.13 -20.59
N PRO A 376 2.48 16.15 -21.48
CA PRO A 376 3.33 15.94 -22.64
C PRO A 376 3.24 17.18 -23.53
N ARG A 377 4.30 18.00 -23.50
CA ARG A 377 4.40 19.15 -24.41
C ARG A 377 4.35 18.63 -25.85
N PRO A 378 3.58 19.28 -26.76
CA PRO A 378 3.66 18.98 -28.17
C PRO A 378 5.10 19.24 -28.63
N LYS A 379 5.76 18.20 -29.17
CA LYS A 379 7.10 18.34 -29.75
C LYS A 379 7.02 19.26 -30.96
N THR A 380 7.50 20.49 -30.81
CA THR A 380 7.78 21.37 -31.95
C THR A 380 8.91 20.75 -32.78
N THR A 381 8.60 20.36 -34.00
CA THR A 381 9.53 19.85 -35.01
C THR A 381 10.54 20.95 -35.36
N ARG A 382 11.74 20.87 -34.78
CA ARG A 382 12.87 21.73 -35.16
C ARG A 382 13.61 21.08 -36.33
N ASN A 383 13.35 21.58 -37.54
CA ASN A 383 14.07 21.21 -38.76
C ASN A 383 15.57 21.57 -38.64
N LEU A 384 16.42 20.58 -38.46
CA LEU A 384 17.87 20.70 -38.57
C LEU A 384 18.29 20.42 -40.02
N ARG A 385 18.52 21.51 -40.78
CA ARG A 385 19.25 21.46 -42.06
C ARG A 385 20.69 21.06 -41.79
N ARG A 386 21.10 19.88 -42.27
CA ARG A 386 22.52 19.48 -42.39
C ARG A 386 23.19 20.31 -43.49
N ARG A 387 24.30 20.97 -43.16
CA ARG A 387 25.33 21.38 -44.13
C ARG A 387 26.30 20.22 -44.31
N CYS A 388 26.46 19.75 -45.54
CA CYS A 388 27.60 18.93 -45.93
C CYS A 388 28.82 19.85 -46.10
N SER A 389 29.93 19.52 -45.44
CA SER A 389 31.26 20.02 -45.79
C SER A 389 32.04 18.86 -46.38
N SER A 390 32.38 19.00 -47.66
CA SER A 390 33.37 18.19 -48.37
C SER A 390 34.77 18.54 -47.85
N SER A 391 35.57 17.54 -47.47
CA SER A 391 37.02 17.64 -47.44
C SER A 391 37.61 16.49 -48.24
N SER A 392 38.35 16.88 -49.27
CA SER A 392 39.28 16.09 -50.07
C SER A 392 40.39 15.47 -49.23
N GLY A 393 40.77 14.25 -49.56
CA GLY A 393 41.87 13.47 -48.99
C GLY A 393 41.63 11.98 -49.20
#